data_AF-A0A952ZVS2-F1
#
_entry.id   AF-A0A952ZVS2-F1
#
_cell.length_a   1.000
_cell.length_b   1.000
_cell.length_c   1.000
_cell.angle_alpha   90.00
_cell.angle_beta   90.00
_cell.angle_gamma   90.00
#
_symmetry.space_group_name_H-M   'P 1'
#
loop_
_entity.id
_entity.type
_entity.pdbx_description
1 polymer ?
#
loop_
_entity_poly.entity_id
_entity_poly.type
_entity_poly.pdbx_seq_one_letter_code
_entity_poly.pdbx_strand_id
1 'polypeptide(L)'
;MKTEWEALLRSEPAPSPLGNPDTLLYLMDETITQVFKSLTENPLDSVLKKSSALLVPLQRHCTCGLNPLLNYYATGELALHLVAAKRLPQPILDAVLTSFHLLAQQEIDTLCSVCLNRSSPACQSPAVHSTHQQRMRRAKFA
;
A
#
# COMPACT_ATOMS: atom_id res chain seq x y z
N MET A 1 -12.68 6.62 12.57
CA MET A 1 -11.88 6.10 11.45
C MET A 1 -12.56 4.88 10.87
N LYS A 2 -12.69 3.76 11.60
CA LYS A 2 -13.29 2.52 11.09
C LYS A 2 -14.67 2.72 10.44
N THR A 3 -15.61 3.39 11.10
CA THR A 3 -16.93 3.69 10.52
C THR A 3 -16.88 4.43 9.18
N GLU A 4 -15.97 5.40 9.05
CA GLU A 4 -15.79 6.15 7.79
C GLU A 4 -15.20 5.25 6.70
N TRP A 5 -14.21 4.44 7.07
CA TRP A 5 -13.58 3.48 6.16
C TRP A 5 -14.56 2.42 5.67
N GLU A 6 -15.37 1.85 6.56
CA GLU A 6 -16.42 0.89 6.20
C GLU A 6 -17.41 1.47 5.19
N ALA A 7 -17.85 2.72 5.40
CA ALA A 7 -18.77 3.40 4.49
C ALA A 7 -18.14 3.61 3.11
N LEU A 8 -16.91 4.09 3.07
CA LEU A 8 -16.16 4.29 1.82
C LEU A 8 -15.92 2.96 1.10
N LEU A 9 -15.47 1.93 1.79
CA LEU A 9 -15.15 0.63 1.18
C LEU A 9 -16.38 -0.06 0.60
N ARG A 10 -17.53 0.01 1.28
CA ARG A 10 -18.79 -0.54 0.76
C ARG A 10 -19.30 0.21 -0.48
N SER A 11 -18.85 1.44 -0.73
CA SER A 11 -19.20 2.19 -1.94
C SER A 11 -18.35 1.83 -3.16
N GLU A 12 -17.25 1.10 -2.96
CA GLU A 12 -16.35 0.68 -4.03
C GLU A 12 -16.86 -0.61 -4.71
N PRO A 13 -16.63 -0.77 -6.02
CA PRO A 13 -16.91 -2.03 -6.70
C PRO A 13 -15.99 -3.14 -6.19
N ALA A 14 -16.53 -4.35 -6.04
CA ALA A 14 -15.75 -5.54 -5.71
C ALA A 14 -15.12 -6.14 -6.99
N PRO A 15 -13.79 -6.05 -7.19
CA PRO A 15 -13.14 -6.54 -8.40
C PRO A 15 -13.05 -8.08 -8.47
N SER A 16 -13.24 -8.75 -7.33
CA SER A 16 -13.23 -10.21 -7.19
C SER A 16 -13.93 -10.63 -5.89
N PRO A 17 -14.23 -11.93 -5.69
CA PRO A 17 -14.76 -12.39 -4.40
C PRO A 17 -13.85 -12.06 -3.20
N LEU A 18 -12.53 -12.09 -3.38
CA LEU A 18 -11.57 -11.68 -2.34
C LEU A 18 -11.55 -10.16 -2.13
N GLY A 19 -12.05 -9.39 -3.10
CA GLY A 19 -12.24 -7.95 -3.00
C GLY A 19 -13.63 -7.55 -2.50
N ASN A 20 -14.42 -8.50 -1.99
CA ASN A 20 -15.74 -8.19 -1.42
C ASN A 20 -15.57 -7.32 -0.16
N PRO A 21 -16.22 -6.14 -0.09
CA PRO A 21 -16.12 -5.24 1.05
C PRO A 21 -16.36 -5.93 2.40
N ASP A 22 -17.42 -6.73 2.51
CA ASP A 22 -17.81 -7.39 3.77
C ASP A 22 -16.77 -8.42 4.24
N THR A 23 -16.03 -9.04 3.31
CA THR A 23 -14.89 -9.91 3.65
C THR A 23 -13.69 -9.10 4.14
N LEU A 24 -13.42 -7.97 3.50
CA LEU A 24 -12.28 -7.11 3.83
C LEU A 24 -12.45 -6.36 5.16
N LEU A 25 -13.69 -6.15 5.63
CA LEU A 25 -13.95 -5.52 6.93
C LEU A 25 -13.26 -6.23 8.10
N TYR A 26 -13.13 -7.55 8.03
CA TYR A 26 -12.48 -8.35 9.07
C TYR A 26 -10.98 -8.06 9.20
N LEU A 27 -10.36 -7.46 8.18
CA LEU A 27 -8.94 -7.07 8.21
C LEU A 27 -8.70 -5.73 8.90
N MET A 28 -9.74 -4.88 9.03
CA MET A 28 -9.56 -3.48 9.45
C MET A 28 -8.93 -3.33 10.83
N ASP A 29 -9.39 -4.12 11.82
CA ASP A 29 -8.88 -4.02 13.18
C ASP A 29 -7.39 -4.40 13.26
N GLU A 30 -7.01 -5.44 12.53
CA GLU A 30 -5.63 -5.88 12.44
C GLU A 30 -4.77 -4.85 11.69
N THR A 31 -5.23 -4.33 10.55
CA THR A 31 -4.51 -3.27 9.82
C THR A 31 -4.28 -2.04 10.69
N ILE A 32 -5.30 -1.59 11.42
CA ILE A 32 -5.18 -0.45 12.35
C ILE A 32 -4.14 -0.75 13.43
N THR A 33 -4.20 -1.95 14.01
CA THR A 33 -3.24 -2.40 15.03
C THR A 33 -1.81 -2.38 14.50
N GLN A 34 -1.57 -2.88 13.28
CA GLN A 34 -0.25 -2.90 12.65
C GLN A 34 0.30 -1.49 12.38
N VAL A 35 -0.55 -0.55 11.96
CA VAL A 35 -0.13 0.85 11.77
C VAL A 35 0.29 1.47 13.09
N PHE A 36 -0.51 1.33 14.15
CA PHE A 36 -0.16 1.87 15.46
C PHE A 36 1.07 1.21 16.04
N LYS A 37 1.20 -0.11 15.90
CA LYS A 37 2.41 -0.85 16.31
C LYS A 37 3.64 -0.30 15.59
N SER A 38 3.57 -0.13 14.27
CA SER A 38 4.65 0.45 13.47
C SER A 38 5.06 1.84 13.97
N LEU A 39 4.09 2.69 14.32
CA LEU A 39 4.36 4.02 14.87
C LEU A 39 5.00 3.98 16.27
N THR A 40 4.67 2.98 17.10
CA THR A 40 5.29 2.83 18.42
C THR A 40 6.70 2.27 18.36
N GLU A 41 6.99 1.43 17.37
CA GLU A 41 8.29 0.75 17.23
C GLU A 41 9.32 1.58 16.46
N ASN A 42 8.88 2.60 15.71
CA ASN A 42 9.74 3.43 14.86
C ASN A 42 9.74 4.88 15.33
N PRO A 43 10.92 5.52 15.49
CA PRO A 43 11.00 6.96 15.75
C PRO A 43 10.31 7.78 14.64
N LEU A 44 9.61 8.84 15.01
CA LEU A 44 8.87 9.72 14.09
C LEU A 44 9.75 10.19 12.92
N ASP A 45 10.99 10.62 13.21
CA ASP A 45 11.95 11.07 12.21
C ASP A 45 12.33 9.97 11.21
N SER A 46 12.36 8.70 11.64
CA SER A 46 12.63 7.56 10.77
C SER A 46 11.48 7.33 9.79
N VAL A 47 10.23 7.44 10.27
CA VAL A 47 9.03 7.31 9.44
C VAL A 47 8.97 8.46 8.43
N LEU A 48 9.17 9.71 8.87
CA LEU A 48 9.13 10.88 7.99
C LEU A 48 10.25 10.88 6.94
N LYS A 49 11.44 10.34 7.25
CA LYS A 49 12.53 10.16 6.28
C LYS A 49 12.19 9.18 5.16
N LYS A 50 11.27 8.24 5.38
CA LYS A 50 10.76 7.35 4.31
C LYS A 50 9.86 8.09 3.30
N SER A 51 9.56 9.36 3.58
CA SER A 51 8.97 10.42 2.74
C SER A 51 7.79 10.04 1.84
N SER A 52 6.69 10.79 1.99
CA SER A 52 5.57 10.86 1.05
C SER A 52 5.96 11.11 -0.41
N ALA A 53 7.14 11.69 -0.67
CA ALA A 53 7.65 11.88 -2.03
C ALA A 53 8.06 10.58 -2.74
N LEU A 54 8.25 9.48 -2.00
CA LEU A 54 8.52 8.14 -2.52
C LEU A 54 7.26 7.26 -2.59
N LEU A 55 6.13 7.74 -2.04
CA LEU A 55 4.88 7.00 -2.00
C LEU A 55 4.16 7.16 -3.33
N VAL A 56 4.48 6.26 -4.24
CA VAL A 56 3.77 6.11 -5.51
C VAL A 56 2.31 5.72 -5.22
N PRO A 57 1.30 6.22 -5.96
CA PRO A 57 -0.09 5.82 -5.76
C PRO A 57 -0.22 4.30 -5.69
N LEU A 58 -1.03 3.79 -4.73
CA LEU A 58 -1.17 2.35 -4.46
C LEU A 58 -1.51 1.54 -5.72
N GLN A 59 -2.26 2.14 -6.64
CA GLN A 59 -2.62 1.54 -7.93
C GLN A 59 -1.41 1.22 -8.82
N ARG A 60 -0.25 1.86 -8.62
CA ARG A 60 0.96 1.54 -9.38
C ARG A 60 1.72 0.32 -8.85
N HIS A 61 1.40 -0.16 -7.64
CA HIS A 61 1.98 -1.38 -7.08
C HIS A 61 1.31 -2.65 -7.65
N CYS A 62 0.14 -2.51 -8.28
CA CYS A 62 -0.52 -3.60 -9.00
C CYS A 62 -1.01 -3.12 -10.38
N THR A 63 -0.24 -3.40 -11.42
CA THR A 63 -0.53 -2.94 -12.80
C THR A 63 -1.79 -3.56 -13.40
N CYS A 64 -2.16 -4.79 -13.02
CA CYS A 64 -3.40 -5.39 -13.50
C CYS A 64 -4.66 -4.96 -12.77
N GLY A 65 -4.54 -4.23 -11.65
CA GLY A 65 -5.70 -3.75 -10.89
C GLY A 65 -6.53 -4.84 -10.20
N LEU A 66 -6.10 -6.12 -10.27
CA LEU A 66 -6.86 -7.26 -9.74
C LEU A 66 -6.52 -7.56 -8.28
N ASN A 67 -5.56 -6.86 -7.68
CA ASN A 67 -5.26 -7.04 -6.27
C ASN A 67 -6.46 -6.56 -5.43
N PRO A 68 -7.11 -7.44 -4.64
CA PRO A 68 -8.31 -7.09 -3.87
C PRO A 68 -8.05 -6.01 -2.81
N LEU A 69 -6.80 -5.80 -2.42
CA LEU A 69 -6.41 -4.84 -1.38
C LEU A 69 -6.29 -3.40 -1.91
N LEU A 70 -6.41 -3.16 -3.22
CA LEU A 70 -6.29 -1.81 -3.79
C LEU A 70 -7.37 -0.87 -3.24
N ASN A 71 -8.64 -1.22 -3.42
CA ASN A 71 -9.76 -0.40 -2.94
C ASN A 71 -9.82 -0.39 -1.41
N TYR A 72 -9.43 -1.50 -0.76
CA TYR A 72 -9.29 -1.59 0.69
C TYR A 72 -8.37 -0.50 1.24
N TYR A 73 -7.11 -0.45 0.79
CA TYR A 73 -6.14 0.51 1.29
C TYR A 73 -6.40 1.93 0.78
N ALA A 74 -6.86 2.11 -0.45
CA ALA A 74 -7.17 3.45 -0.98
C ALA A 74 -8.28 4.13 -0.16
N THR A 75 -9.38 3.41 0.14
CA THR A 75 -10.46 3.95 0.98
C THR A 75 -10.03 4.13 2.43
N GLY A 76 -9.10 3.32 2.92
CA GLY A 76 -8.54 3.44 4.28
C GLY A 76 -7.68 4.69 4.45
N GLU A 77 -6.83 4.98 3.47
CA GLU A 77 -6.02 6.20 3.43
C GLU A 77 -6.93 7.45 3.37
N LEU A 78 -7.99 7.42 2.56
CA LEU A 78 -8.97 8.50 2.48
C LEU A 78 -9.71 8.69 3.83
N ALA A 79 -10.21 7.61 4.43
CA ALA A 79 -10.88 7.66 5.74
C ALA A 79 -9.96 8.21 6.83
N LEU A 80 -8.69 7.81 6.80
CA LEU A 80 -7.67 8.29 7.71
C LEU A 80 -7.44 9.79 7.52
N HIS A 81 -7.30 10.26 6.29
CA HIS A 81 -7.20 11.69 5.98
C HIS A 81 -8.40 12.49 6.52
N LEU A 82 -9.63 12.04 6.24
CA LEU A 82 -10.86 12.74 6.64
C LEU A 82 -11.02 12.86 8.16
N VAL A 83 -10.60 11.85 8.91
CA VAL A 83 -10.74 11.80 10.37
C VAL A 83 -9.55 12.42 11.09
N ALA A 84 -8.33 12.12 10.66
CA ALA A 84 -7.10 12.49 11.36
C ALA A 84 -6.69 13.95 11.08
N ALA A 85 -6.94 14.49 9.88
CA ALA A 85 -6.57 15.87 9.55
C ALA A 85 -7.24 16.92 10.43
N LYS A 86 -8.38 16.58 11.04
CA LYS A 86 -9.12 17.46 11.96
C LYS A 86 -8.63 17.37 13.41
N ARG A 87 -7.78 16.39 13.73
CA ARG A 87 -7.48 15.99 15.12
C ARG A 87 -6.00 15.95 15.45
N LEU A 88 -5.13 15.76 14.45
CA LEU A 88 -3.69 15.58 14.65
C LEU A 88 -2.90 16.78 14.11
N PRO A 89 -1.82 17.19 14.80
CA PRO A 89 -0.81 18.07 14.22
C PRO A 89 -0.22 17.48 12.94
N GLN A 90 0.15 18.34 11.98
CA GLN A 90 0.63 17.92 10.65
C GLN A 90 1.76 16.89 10.69
N PRO A 91 2.82 17.02 11.52
CA PRO A 91 3.91 16.03 11.53
C PRO A 91 3.46 14.63 11.97
N ILE A 92 2.47 14.57 12.87
CA ILE A 92 1.91 13.30 13.35
C ILE A 92 0.99 12.71 12.27
N LEU A 93 0.18 13.55 11.61
CA LEU A 93 -0.64 13.13 10.48
C LEU A 93 0.22 12.53 9.35
N ASP A 94 1.30 13.22 8.97
CA ASP A 94 2.20 12.77 7.92
C ASP A 94 2.84 11.41 8.25
N ALA A 95 3.25 11.21 9.50
CA ALA A 95 3.80 9.93 9.94
C ALA A 95 2.76 8.81 9.94
N VAL A 96 1.54 9.10 10.39
CA VAL A 96 0.44 8.12 10.39
C VAL A 96 0.07 7.70 8.97
N LEU A 97 -0.06 8.66 8.04
CA LEU A 97 -0.30 8.40 6.63
C LEU A 97 0.85 7.63 5.99
N THR A 98 2.10 8.02 6.28
CA THR A 98 3.28 7.32 5.76
C THR A 98 3.33 5.87 6.25
N SER A 99 3.10 5.62 7.54
CA SER A 99 3.06 4.26 8.09
C SER A 99 1.93 3.42 7.48
N PHE A 100 0.74 4.00 7.32
CA PHE A 100 -0.39 3.34 6.66
C PHE A 100 -0.05 2.95 5.22
N HIS A 101 0.52 3.89 4.46
CA HIS A 101 0.85 3.67 3.07
C HIS A 101 1.99 2.66 2.88
N LEU A 102 3.01 2.67 3.74
CA LEU A 102 4.09 1.66 3.68
C LEU A 102 3.55 0.25 3.96
N LEU A 103 2.63 0.11 4.92
CA LEU A 103 1.95 -1.16 5.16
C LEU A 103 1.14 -1.59 3.94
N ALA A 104 0.36 -0.67 3.36
CA ALA A 104 -0.44 -0.93 2.17
C ALA A 104 0.43 -1.44 1.00
N GLN A 105 1.55 -0.77 0.71
CA GLN A 105 2.50 -1.18 -0.33
C GLN A 105 3.00 -2.60 -0.07
N GLN A 106 3.49 -2.88 1.14
CA GLN A 106 4.02 -4.19 1.50
C GLN A 106 2.99 -5.32 1.32
N GLU A 107 1.74 -5.10 1.75
CA GLU A 107 0.68 -6.09 1.65
C GLU A 107 0.22 -6.30 0.20
N ILE A 108 0.11 -5.21 -0.58
CA ILE A 108 -0.18 -5.28 -2.01
C ILE A 108 0.91 -6.05 -2.75
N ASP A 109 2.18 -5.71 -2.52
CA ASP A 109 3.33 -6.38 -3.14
C ASP A 109 3.40 -7.87 -2.76
N THR A 110 3.16 -8.18 -1.49
CA THR A 110 3.15 -9.56 -0.98
C THR A 110 2.08 -10.38 -1.71
N LEU A 111 0.85 -9.87 -1.81
CA LEU A 111 -0.22 -10.58 -2.49
C LEU A 111 0.01 -10.66 -4.02
N CYS A 112 0.57 -9.61 -4.62
CA CYS A 112 0.97 -9.61 -6.02
C CYS A 112 2.09 -10.62 -6.32
N SER A 113 3.00 -10.87 -5.38
CA SER A 113 4.11 -11.82 -5.56
C SER A 113 3.64 -13.25 -5.78
N VAL A 114 2.48 -13.61 -5.23
CA VAL A 114 1.84 -14.94 -5.35
C VAL A 114 0.70 -14.98 -6.37
N CYS A 115 0.46 -13.87 -7.07
CA CYS A 115 -0.63 -13.78 -8.05
C CYS A 115 -0.37 -14.72 -9.25
N LEU A 116 -1.31 -15.63 -9.51
CA LEU A 116 -1.24 -16.55 -10.66
C LEU A 116 -1.26 -15.82 -12.01
N ASN A 117 -1.87 -14.63 -12.06
CA ASN A 117 -1.95 -13.80 -13.26
C ASN A 117 -0.69 -12.96 -13.50
N ARG A 118 0.35 -13.06 -12.66
CA ARG A 118 1.61 -12.29 -12.82
C ARG A 118 2.30 -12.51 -14.18
N SER A 119 2.07 -13.66 -14.79
CA SER A 119 2.57 -14.00 -16.13
C SER A 119 1.73 -13.42 -17.28
N SER A 120 0.54 -12.88 -16.99
CA SER A 120 -0.35 -12.27 -17.97
C SER A 120 0.19 -10.90 -18.39
N PRO A 121 0.08 -10.54 -19.68
CA PRO A 121 0.45 -9.21 -20.18
C PRO A 121 -0.21 -8.07 -19.39
N ALA A 122 -1.43 -8.28 -18.89
CA ALA A 122 -2.15 -7.30 -18.08
C ALA A 122 -1.48 -7.00 -16.73
N CYS A 123 -0.77 -7.98 -16.12
CA CYS A 123 -0.02 -7.78 -14.88
C CYS A 123 1.48 -7.49 -15.13
N GLN A 124 1.92 -7.40 -16.38
CA GLN A 124 3.31 -7.12 -16.74
C GLN A 124 3.48 -5.67 -17.24
N SER A 125 4.17 -4.84 -16.42
CA SER A 125 4.86 -3.56 -16.74
C SER A 125 4.12 -2.21 -16.56
N PRO A 126 4.86 -1.08 -16.33
CA PRO A 126 6.24 -0.81 -16.73
C PRO A 126 7.30 -1.08 -15.65
N ALA A 127 8.35 -1.78 -16.05
CA ALA A 127 9.62 -1.87 -15.33
C ALA A 127 10.11 -0.48 -14.90
N VAL A 128 10.21 -0.24 -13.60
CA VAL A 128 11.17 0.75 -13.09
C VAL A 128 12.53 0.09 -13.24
N HIS A 129 13.37 0.65 -14.11
CA HIS A 129 14.75 0.25 -14.30
C HIS A 129 15.47 0.08 -12.95
N SER A 130 15.66 -1.16 -12.50
CA SER A 130 16.73 -1.48 -11.57
C SER A 130 18.03 -1.47 -12.38
N THR A 131 18.64 -0.29 -12.52
CA THR A 131 20.05 -0.18 -12.89
C THR A 131 20.90 -0.76 -11.76
N HIS A 132 20.95 -2.08 -11.63
CA HIS A 132 21.93 -2.75 -10.78
C HIS A 132 22.39 -4.14 -11.27
N GLN A 133 22.28 -4.44 -12.57
CA GLN A 133 22.77 -5.73 -13.09
C GLN A 133 23.48 -5.69 -14.46
N GLN A 134 24.21 -4.61 -14.75
CA GLN A 134 25.10 -4.59 -15.93
C GLN A 134 26.51 -4.13 -15.60
N ARG A 135 27.13 -4.79 -14.61
CA ARG A 135 28.58 -4.78 -14.42
C ARG A 135 28.96 -6.15 -13.87
N MET A 136 29.18 -7.13 -14.76
CA MET A 136 29.93 -8.40 -14.56
C MET A 136 29.74 -9.39 -15.75
N ARG A 137 29.70 -8.88 -17.00
CA ARG A 137 29.84 -9.74 -18.21
C ARG A 137 30.80 -9.15 -19.26
N ARG A 138 31.83 -8.43 -18.80
CA ARG A 138 33.02 -8.09 -19.61
C ARG A 138 34.28 -8.40 -18.79
N ALA A 139 34.55 -9.68 -18.61
CA ALA A 139 35.84 -10.19 -18.13
C ALA A 139 36.01 -11.64 -18.60
N LYS A 140 35.76 -11.89 -19.88
CA LYS A 140 36.31 -13.01 -20.66
C LYS A 140 36.50 -12.47 -22.07
N PHE A 141 37.66 -12.71 -22.66
CA PHE A 141 38.19 -12.12 -23.89
C PHE A 141 38.90 -10.76 -23.70
N ALA A 142 40.03 -10.82 -23.00
CA ALA A 142 41.28 -10.22 -23.45
C ALA A 142 42.41 -11.19 -23.06
#